data_AF-A0A2W4W970-F1
#
_entry.id   AF-A0A2W4W970-F1
#
_cell.length_a   1.000
_cell.length_b   1.000
_cell.length_c   1.000
_cell.angle_alpha   90.00
_cell.angle_beta   90.00
_cell.angle_gamma   90.00
#
_symmetry.space_group_name_H-M   'P 1'
#
loop_
_entity.id
_entity.type
_entity.pdbx_description
1 polymer ?
#
loop_
_entity_poly.entity_id
_entity_poly.type
_entity_poly.pdbx_seq_one_letter_code
_entity_poly.pdbx_strand_id
1 'polypeptide(L)'
;MSAPIIAGLLNSIIDELGAKDRRDHERRMKELQLIESSSLKDEYARQLLFDRLLSPVEKAQCEIQDAAKHAQWLATIIIFYHRDHGLTEEQAHELARQLRLLAIQITNVESLHDLKFVYAVVTIFNDKISVFKHKERKYRIEYNVREKILNRLNSCIATERNFIRRVKLAEEENYSTASKA
;
A
#
# COMPACT_ATOMS: atom_id res chain seq x y z
N MET A 1 10.29 29.19 -6.88
CA MET A 1 9.70 27.93 -6.39
C MET A 1 10.74 26.85 -6.57
N SER A 2 11.24 26.25 -5.48
CA SER A 2 12.19 25.13 -5.56
C SER A 2 11.49 23.93 -6.19
N ALA A 3 12.15 23.28 -7.15
CA ALA A 3 11.65 22.05 -7.74
C ALA A 3 11.42 21.00 -6.64
N PRO A 4 10.35 20.20 -6.69
CA PRO A 4 10.16 19.09 -5.78
C PRO A 4 11.37 18.16 -5.88
N ILE A 5 11.94 17.76 -4.73
CA ILE A 5 13.00 16.76 -4.70
C ILE A 5 12.33 15.41 -5.00
N ILE A 6 12.36 14.98 -6.26
CA ILE A 6 11.85 13.67 -6.70
C ILE A 6 12.85 12.56 -6.33
N ALA A 7 14.13 12.91 -6.23
CA ALA A 7 15.21 12.01 -5.89
C ALA A 7 14.97 11.33 -4.54
N GLY A 8 14.80 10.01 -4.56
CA GLY A 8 14.58 9.21 -3.35
C GLY A 8 13.22 9.39 -2.69
N LEU A 9 12.26 10.04 -3.36
CA LEU A 9 10.94 10.36 -2.79
C LEU A 9 10.18 9.13 -2.30
N LEU A 10 10.16 8.03 -3.05
CA LEU A 10 9.45 6.83 -2.62
C LEU A 10 10.10 6.22 -1.39
N ASN A 11 11.43 6.13 -1.36
CA ASN A 11 12.17 5.56 -0.24
C ASN A 11 11.98 6.39 1.03
N SER A 12 12.01 7.72 0.94
CA SER A 12 11.77 8.57 2.11
C SER A 12 10.37 8.40 2.68
N ILE A 13 9.36 8.24 1.82
CA ILE A 13 7.98 7.93 2.24
C ILE A 13 7.91 6.56 2.93
N ILE A 14 8.56 5.54 2.35
CA ILE A 14 8.62 4.19 2.93
C ILE A 14 9.29 4.23 4.30
N ASP A 15 10.40 4.93 4.44
CA ASP A 15 11.15 5.05 5.69
C ASP A 15 10.32 5.78 6.77
N GLU A 16 9.64 6.87 6.40
CA GLU A 16 8.79 7.64 7.31
C GLU A 16 7.61 6.81 7.82
N LEU A 17 6.86 6.17 6.90
CA LEU A 17 5.73 5.32 7.26
C LEU A 17 6.17 4.08 8.03
N GLY A 18 7.27 3.44 7.64
CA GLY A 18 7.82 2.28 8.33
C GLY A 18 8.31 2.63 9.73
N ALA A 19 8.90 3.81 9.93
CA ALA A 19 9.28 4.27 11.26
C ALA A 19 8.05 4.54 12.15
N LYS A 20 6.98 5.09 11.59
CA LYS A 20 5.71 5.27 12.32
C LYS A 20 5.11 3.93 12.71
N ASP A 21 5.04 2.99 11.77
CA ASP A 21 4.48 1.65 12.00
C ASP A 21 5.24 0.89 13.10
N ARG A 22 6.58 0.92 13.07
CA ARG A 22 7.42 0.35 14.14
C ARG A 22 7.15 0.97 15.51
N ARG A 23 7.03 2.31 15.59
CA ARG A 23 6.72 3.00 16.85
C ARG A 23 5.34 2.61 17.39
N ASP A 24 4.34 2.52 16.52
CA ASP A 24 2.98 2.13 16.90
C ASP A 24 2.97 0.67 17.39
N HIS A 25 3.72 -0.22 16.73
CA HIS A 25 3.91 -1.60 17.17
C HIS A 25 4.60 -1.68 18.55
N GLU A 26 5.73 -0.99 18.74
CA GLU A 26 6.45 -0.97 20.02
C GLU A 26 5.59 -0.42 21.16
N ARG A 27 4.82 0.65 20.90
CA ARG A 27 3.89 1.22 21.88
C ARG A 27 2.84 0.21 22.30
N ARG A 28 2.21 -0.46 21.35
CA ARG A 28 1.21 -1.50 21.64
C ARG A 28 1.80 -2.69 22.40
N MET A 29 3.02 -3.10 22.06
CA MET A 29 3.72 -4.15 22.81
C MET A 29 3.98 -3.77 24.26
N LYS A 30 4.37 -2.52 24.52
CA LYS A 30 4.50 -2.00 25.90
C LYS A 30 3.15 -1.98 26.63
N GLU A 31 2.09 -1.54 25.97
CA GLU A 31 0.72 -1.55 26.52
C GLU A 31 0.28 -2.98 26.88
N LEU A 32 0.56 -3.98 26.03
CA LEU A 32 0.24 -5.40 26.28
C LEU A 32 1.09 -6.05 27.38
N GLN A 33 2.33 -5.61 27.57
CA GLN A 33 3.18 -6.06 28.68
C GLN A 33 2.66 -5.58 30.03
N LEU A 34 2.00 -4.42 30.06
CA LEU A 34 1.37 -3.84 31.25
C LEU A 34 0.02 -4.50 31.60
N ILE A 35 -0.56 -5.23 30.66
CA ILE A 35 -1.85 -5.93 30.84
C ILE A 35 -1.59 -7.36 31.35
N GLU A 36 -2.07 -7.67 32.57
CA GLU A 36 -1.99 -9.02 33.16
C GLU A 36 -2.94 -10.04 32.50
N SER A 37 -4.02 -9.59 31.86
CA SER A 37 -5.04 -10.49 31.31
C SER A 37 -4.57 -11.21 30.04
N SER A 38 -4.65 -12.55 30.01
CA SER A 38 -4.36 -13.39 28.83
C SER A 38 -5.21 -13.02 27.62
N SER A 39 -6.49 -12.69 27.82
CA SER A 39 -7.46 -12.44 26.74
C SER A 39 -7.08 -11.27 25.81
N LEU A 40 -6.52 -10.19 26.36
CA LEU A 40 -6.04 -9.05 25.55
C LEU A 40 -4.78 -9.38 24.74
N LYS A 41 -3.93 -10.27 25.26
CA LYS A 41 -2.76 -10.78 24.53
C LYS A 41 -3.18 -11.72 23.40
N ASP A 42 -4.15 -12.58 23.67
CA ASP A 42 -4.71 -13.51 22.69
C ASP A 42 -5.46 -12.76 21.57
N GLU A 43 -6.24 -11.74 21.91
CA GLU A 43 -6.90 -10.88 20.91
C GLU A 43 -5.91 -10.11 20.03
N TYR A 44 -4.78 -9.67 20.59
CA TYR A 44 -3.74 -9.02 19.81
C TYR A 44 -3.00 -9.99 18.88
N ALA A 45 -2.61 -11.17 19.39
CA ALA A 45 -2.04 -12.23 18.56
C ALA A 45 -3.00 -12.58 17.40
N ARG A 46 -4.31 -12.62 17.69
CA ARG A 46 -5.36 -12.83 16.71
C ARG A 46 -5.41 -11.71 15.66
N GLN A 47 -5.34 -10.44 16.05
CA GLN A 47 -5.28 -9.32 15.09
C GLN A 47 -4.05 -9.40 14.17
N LEU A 48 -2.88 -9.75 14.71
CA LEU A 48 -1.66 -9.93 13.91
C LEU A 48 -1.77 -11.07 12.90
N LEU A 49 -2.37 -12.19 13.29
CA LEU A 49 -2.62 -13.32 12.39
C LEU A 49 -3.61 -12.94 11.28
N PHE A 50 -4.64 -12.15 11.61
CA PHE A 50 -5.62 -11.68 10.63
C PHE A 50 -5.09 -10.66 9.63
N ASP A 51 -4.15 -9.81 10.03
CA ASP A 51 -3.51 -8.85 9.13
C ASP A 51 -2.46 -9.50 8.22
N ARG A 52 -1.93 -10.68 8.59
CA ARG A 52 -1.04 -11.50 7.74
C ARG A 52 -1.77 -12.23 6.62
N LEU A 53 -3.07 -12.48 6.75
CA LEU A 53 -3.84 -13.25 5.78
C LEU A 53 -4.38 -12.35 4.66
N LEU A 54 -3.64 -12.25 3.56
CA LEU A 54 -4.25 -11.96 2.26
C LEU A 54 -4.89 -13.25 1.76
N SER A 55 -6.22 -13.31 1.70
CA SER A 55 -6.86 -14.42 1.01
C SER A 55 -6.54 -14.30 -0.48
N PRO A 56 -5.92 -15.30 -1.12
CA PRO A 56 -5.82 -15.29 -2.56
C PRO A 56 -7.24 -15.50 -3.10
N VAL A 57 -7.80 -14.43 -3.65
CA VAL A 57 -8.72 -14.55 -4.77
C VAL A 57 -7.83 -14.25 -5.96
N GLU A 58 -7.71 -15.15 -6.93
CA GLU A 58 -6.88 -14.96 -8.14
C GLU A 58 -7.08 -13.56 -8.74
N LYS A 59 -8.31 -13.04 -8.68
CA LYS A 59 -8.68 -11.66 -9.01
C LYS A 59 -7.84 -10.58 -8.29
N ALA A 60 -7.63 -10.69 -6.98
CA ALA A 60 -6.84 -9.73 -6.22
C ALA A 60 -5.35 -9.76 -6.61
N GLN A 61 -4.81 -10.95 -6.86
CA GLN A 61 -3.44 -11.08 -7.38
C GLN A 61 -3.32 -10.51 -8.80
N CYS A 62 -4.30 -10.75 -9.67
CA CYS A 62 -4.34 -10.12 -11.00
C CYS A 62 -4.41 -8.59 -10.90
N GLU A 63 -5.24 -8.04 -10.00
CA GLU A 63 -5.36 -6.60 -9.81
C GLU A 63 -4.08 -5.96 -9.26
N ILE A 64 -3.38 -6.63 -8.33
CA ILE A 64 -2.05 -6.22 -7.84
C ILE A 64 -1.02 -6.21 -8.98
N GLN A 65 -0.97 -7.29 -9.77
CA GLN A 65 -0.05 -7.38 -10.91
C GLN A 65 -0.33 -6.32 -11.97
N ASP A 66 -1.61 -6.06 -12.26
CA ASP A 66 -1.98 -5.03 -13.23
C ASP A 66 -1.62 -3.62 -12.75
N ALA A 67 -1.76 -3.35 -11.43
CA ALA A 67 -1.32 -2.09 -10.84
C ALA A 67 0.21 -1.92 -11.02
N ALA A 68 0.99 -2.97 -10.77
CA ALA A 68 2.44 -2.96 -10.98
C ALA A 68 2.82 -2.76 -12.45
N LYS A 69 2.17 -3.46 -13.38
CA LYS A 69 2.35 -3.28 -14.84
C LYS A 69 2.05 -1.84 -15.25
N HIS A 70 0.99 -1.25 -14.70
CA HIS A 70 0.64 0.14 -14.99
C HIS A 70 1.71 1.11 -14.49
N ALA A 71 2.28 0.89 -13.31
CA ALA A 71 3.40 1.69 -12.81
C ALA A 71 4.62 1.62 -13.76
N GLN A 72 4.94 0.42 -14.27
CA GLN A 72 6.01 0.25 -15.26
C GLN A 72 5.70 0.94 -16.60
N TRP A 73 4.47 0.83 -17.10
CA TRP A 73 4.03 1.51 -18.30
C TRP A 73 4.13 3.03 -18.15
N LEU A 74 3.64 3.57 -17.03
CA LEU A 74 3.66 5.01 -16.75
C LEU A 74 5.09 5.55 -16.63
N ALA A 75 6.01 4.76 -16.07
CA ALA A 75 7.43 5.11 -16.03
C ALA A 75 8.02 5.34 -17.44
N THR A 76 7.59 4.56 -18.42
CA THR A 76 8.00 4.74 -19.82
C THR A 76 7.35 5.98 -20.43
N ILE A 77 6.03 6.13 -20.26
CA ILE A 77 5.27 7.25 -20.83
C ILE A 77 5.77 8.61 -20.35
N ILE A 78 6.08 8.74 -19.06
CA ILE A 78 6.54 10.01 -18.49
C ILE A 78 7.85 10.49 -19.12
N ILE A 79 8.74 9.58 -19.53
CA ILE A 79 9.99 9.96 -20.21
C ILE A 79 9.68 10.61 -21.57
N PHE A 80 8.78 10.01 -22.35
CA PHE A 80 8.44 10.51 -23.70
C PHE A 80 7.63 11.81 -23.66
N TYR A 81 6.73 11.97 -22.70
CA TYR A 81 5.78 13.09 -22.63
C TYR A 81 6.09 14.07 -21.48
N HIS A 82 7.32 14.09 -20.97
CA HIS A 82 7.70 14.88 -19.78
C HIS A 82 7.33 16.37 -19.89
N ARG A 83 7.50 16.96 -21.10
CA ARG A 83 7.23 18.38 -21.33
C ARG A 83 5.75 18.73 -21.16
N ASP A 84 4.86 17.81 -21.52
CA ASP A 84 3.41 18.00 -21.38
C ASP A 84 2.97 18.03 -19.90
N HIS A 85 3.84 17.55 -19.01
CA HIS A 85 3.66 17.54 -17.57
C HIS A 85 4.47 18.63 -16.84
N GLY A 86 5.17 19.50 -17.57
CA GLY A 86 6.03 20.53 -16.99
C GLY A 86 7.25 19.98 -16.26
N LEU A 87 7.69 18.77 -16.59
CA LEU A 87 8.90 18.14 -16.05
C LEU A 87 10.12 18.51 -16.90
N THR A 88 11.29 18.58 -16.27
CA THR A 88 12.56 18.46 -16.99
C THR A 88 12.83 16.99 -17.35
N GLU A 89 13.74 16.76 -18.29
CA GLU A 89 14.15 15.40 -18.67
C GLU A 89 14.73 14.62 -17.47
N GLU A 90 15.58 15.26 -16.67
CA GLU A 90 16.13 14.68 -15.44
C GLU A 90 15.03 14.30 -14.44
N GLN A 91 14.06 15.19 -14.21
CA GLN A 91 12.92 14.93 -13.33
C GLN A 91 12.06 13.76 -13.84
N ALA A 92 11.90 13.64 -15.16
CA ALA A 92 11.16 12.55 -15.77
C ALA A 92 11.87 11.20 -15.61
N HIS A 93 13.19 11.16 -15.81
CA HIS A 93 13.99 9.96 -15.56
C HIS A 93 13.93 9.54 -14.09
N GLU A 94 14.03 10.50 -13.17
CA GLU A 94 13.94 10.23 -11.75
C GLU A 94 12.54 9.73 -11.35
N LEU A 95 11.48 10.38 -11.83
CA LEU A 95 10.11 9.94 -11.58
C LEU A 95 9.83 8.55 -12.17
N ALA A 96 10.35 8.25 -13.37
CA ALA A 96 10.29 6.93 -13.97
C ALA A 96 11.00 5.87 -13.11
N ARG A 97 12.16 6.20 -12.53
CA ARG A 97 12.87 5.32 -11.59
C ARG A 97 12.02 5.03 -10.35
N GLN A 98 11.43 6.07 -9.74
CA GLN A 98 10.54 5.92 -8.59
C GLN A 98 9.31 5.06 -8.91
N LEU A 99 8.70 5.22 -10.09
CA LEU A 99 7.56 4.40 -10.52
C LEU A 99 7.93 2.92 -10.74
N ARG A 100 9.14 2.63 -11.24
CA ARG A 100 9.64 1.25 -11.34
C ARG A 100 9.89 0.62 -9.97
N LEU A 101 10.44 1.39 -9.03
CA LEU A 101 10.57 0.95 -7.64
C LEU A 101 9.20 0.69 -7.01
N LEU A 102 8.22 1.55 -7.28
CA LEU A 102 6.86 1.34 -6.82
C LEU A 102 6.26 0.04 -7.37
N ALA A 103 6.51 -0.29 -8.64
CA ALA A 103 6.06 -1.55 -9.22
C ALA A 103 6.59 -2.76 -8.44
N ILE A 104 7.87 -2.74 -8.03
CA ILE A 104 8.49 -3.79 -7.20
C ILE A 104 7.81 -3.87 -5.83
N GLN A 105 7.55 -2.73 -5.20
CA GLN A 105 6.85 -2.70 -3.89
C GLN A 105 5.44 -3.29 -3.99
N ILE A 106 4.72 -3.00 -5.07
CA ILE A 106 3.38 -3.56 -5.32
C ILE A 106 3.45 -5.08 -5.52
N THR A 107 4.43 -5.59 -6.27
CA THR A 107 4.55 -7.04 -6.52
C THR A 107 4.95 -7.85 -5.29
N ASN A 108 5.62 -7.21 -4.32
CA ASN A 108 6.07 -7.86 -3.08
C ASN A 108 5.01 -7.86 -1.97
N VAL A 109 3.76 -7.48 -2.28
CA VAL A 109 2.66 -7.53 -1.32
C VAL A 109 2.26 -8.98 -1.05
N GLU A 110 2.54 -9.47 0.15
CA GLU A 110 2.24 -10.85 0.58
C GLU A 110 1.12 -10.91 1.64
N SER A 111 0.88 -9.81 2.38
CA SER A 111 -0.16 -9.73 3.40
C SER A 111 -1.08 -8.50 3.26
N LEU A 112 -2.23 -8.51 3.97
CA LEU A 112 -3.14 -7.35 3.94
C LEU A 112 -2.47 -6.13 4.60
N HIS A 113 -1.65 -6.38 5.62
CA HIS A 113 -0.79 -5.37 6.19
C HIS A 113 0.08 -4.70 5.12
N ASP A 114 0.80 -5.48 4.32
CA ASP A 114 1.65 -4.95 3.24
C ASP A 114 0.83 -4.20 2.20
N LEU A 115 -0.36 -4.71 1.85
CA LEU A 115 -1.25 -4.06 0.90
C LEU A 115 -1.71 -2.68 1.39
N LYS A 116 -2.08 -2.57 2.66
CA LYS A 116 -2.44 -1.29 3.30
C LYS A 116 -1.25 -0.35 3.39
N PHE A 117 -0.07 -0.88 3.72
CA PHE A 117 1.16 -0.11 3.76
C PHE A 117 1.52 0.46 2.39
N VAL A 118 1.55 -0.36 1.35
CA VAL A 118 1.80 0.06 -0.03
C VAL A 118 0.74 1.05 -0.50
N TYR A 119 -0.55 0.83 -0.17
CA TYR A 119 -1.61 1.80 -0.48
C TYR A 119 -1.34 3.18 0.15
N ALA A 120 -0.89 3.22 1.41
CA ALA A 120 -0.54 4.47 2.08
C ALA A 120 0.68 5.14 1.42
N VAL A 121 1.73 4.38 1.11
CA VAL A 121 2.92 4.86 0.39
C VAL A 121 2.52 5.47 -0.95
N VAL A 122 1.73 4.76 -1.77
CA VAL A 122 1.25 5.24 -3.07
C VAL A 122 0.42 6.50 -2.92
N THR A 123 -0.40 6.60 -1.87
CA THR A 123 -1.24 7.77 -1.60
C THR A 123 -0.40 9.02 -1.36
N ILE A 124 0.61 8.92 -0.48
CA ILE A 124 1.53 10.04 -0.21
C ILE A 124 2.35 10.37 -1.45
N PHE A 125 2.88 9.35 -2.14
CA PHE A 125 3.61 9.53 -3.39
C PHE A 125 2.78 10.27 -4.44
N ASN A 126 1.52 9.87 -4.61
CA ASN A 126 0.56 10.47 -5.53
C ASN A 126 0.28 11.95 -5.21
N ASP A 127 0.16 12.29 -3.93
CA ASP A 127 0.01 13.69 -3.49
C ASP A 127 1.24 14.53 -3.85
N LYS A 128 2.44 14.01 -3.56
CA LYS A 128 3.71 14.71 -3.82
C LYS A 128 3.98 14.96 -5.31
N ILE A 129 3.59 14.02 -6.18
CA ILE A 129 3.74 14.19 -7.65
C ILE A 129 2.57 14.97 -8.28
N SER A 130 1.51 15.28 -7.54
CA SER A 130 0.34 15.99 -8.07
C SER A 130 0.66 17.41 -8.53
N VAL A 131 1.82 17.95 -8.15
CA VAL A 131 2.32 19.25 -8.61
C VAL A 131 2.63 19.28 -10.11
N PHE A 132 2.92 18.13 -10.72
CA PHE A 132 3.17 18.01 -12.16
C PHE A 132 1.84 17.95 -12.92
N LYS A 133 1.44 19.11 -13.47
CA LYS A 133 0.13 19.26 -14.12
C LYS A 133 0.23 18.95 -15.61
N HIS A 134 -0.85 18.38 -16.13
CA HIS A 134 -1.14 18.29 -17.56
C HIS A 134 -2.38 19.13 -17.89
N LYS A 135 -2.44 19.65 -19.13
CA LYS A 135 -3.58 20.44 -19.63
C LYS A 135 -4.91 19.70 -19.48
N GLU A 136 -4.94 18.44 -19.91
CA GLU A 136 -6.09 17.55 -19.74
C GLU A 136 -5.97 16.69 -18.48
N ARG A 137 -7.04 16.62 -17.68
CA ARG A 137 -7.09 15.88 -16.40
C ARG A 137 -6.74 14.40 -16.55
N LYS A 138 -7.24 13.72 -17.59
CA LYS A 138 -7.05 12.28 -17.81
C LYS A 138 -5.59 11.87 -18.04
N TYR A 139 -4.75 12.79 -18.51
CA TYR A 139 -3.34 12.52 -18.75
C TYR A 139 -2.47 12.93 -17.57
N ARG A 140 -3.02 13.60 -16.54
CA ARG A 140 -2.23 13.95 -15.38
C ARG A 140 -1.66 12.71 -14.69
N ILE A 141 -0.43 12.82 -14.19
CA ILE A 141 0.30 11.69 -13.62
C ILE A 141 -0.44 11.18 -12.38
N GLU A 142 -0.87 12.09 -11.50
CA GLU A 142 -1.60 11.74 -10.28
C GLU A 142 -2.97 11.11 -10.58
N TYR A 143 -3.58 11.48 -11.71
CA TYR A 143 -4.83 10.89 -12.14
C TYR A 143 -4.62 9.43 -12.56
N ASN A 144 -3.55 9.15 -13.31
CA ASN A 144 -3.23 7.77 -13.74
C ASN A 144 -2.86 6.88 -12.55
N VAL A 145 -2.03 7.38 -11.63
CA VAL A 145 -1.70 6.65 -10.39
C VAL A 145 -2.95 6.39 -9.56
N ARG A 146 -3.85 7.38 -9.39
CA ARG A 146 -5.11 7.16 -8.68
C ARG A 146 -6.00 6.11 -9.35
N GLU A 147 -6.30 6.30 -10.63
CA GLU A 147 -7.29 5.49 -11.33
C GLU A 147 -6.83 4.06 -11.59
N LYS A 148 -5.53 3.87 -11.85
CA LYS A 148 -5.00 2.58 -12.32
C LYS A 148 -4.14 1.86 -11.30
N ILE A 149 -3.70 2.52 -10.23
CA ILE A 149 -2.96 1.90 -9.13
C ILE A 149 -3.81 1.93 -7.85
N LEU A 150 -4.11 3.11 -7.28
CA LEU A 150 -4.81 3.20 -5.99
C LEU A 150 -6.18 2.53 -6.00
N ASN A 151 -7.01 2.76 -7.02
CA ASN A 151 -8.35 2.16 -7.09
C ASN A 151 -8.30 0.62 -7.15
N ARG A 152 -7.27 0.04 -7.80
CA ARG A 152 -7.06 -1.41 -7.84
C ARG A 152 -6.63 -1.94 -6.48
N LEU A 153 -5.62 -1.33 -5.88
CA LEU A 153 -5.16 -1.70 -4.54
C LEU A 153 -6.31 -1.60 -3.51
N ASN A 154 -7.12 -0.55 -3.58
CA ASN A 154 -8.28 -0.38 -2.70
C ASN A 154 -9.34 -1.47 -2.90
N SER A 155 -9.58 -1.90 -4.15
CA SER A 155 -10.52 -2.99 -4.45
C SER A 155 -10.07 -4.32 -3.82
N CYS A 156 -8.75 -4.58 -3.83
CA CYS A 156 -8.16 -5.72 -3.12
C CYS A 156 -8.31 -5.63 -1.60
N ILE A 157 -8.21 -4.43 -1.02
CA ILE A 157 -8.40 -4.20 0.43
C ILE A 157 -9.89 -4.41 0.81
N ALA A 158 -10.81 -3.84 0.04
CA ALA A 158 -12.23 -3.79 0.33
C ALA A 158 -13.01 -5.07 -0.02
N THR A 159 -12.34 -6.14 -0.46
CA THR A 159 -13.02 -7.38 -0.85
C THR A 159 -13.72 -8.01 0.36
N GLU A 160 -15.05 -8.08 0.31
CA GLU A 160 -15.96 -8.66 1.32
C GLU A 160 -15.51 -10.04 1.80
N ARG A 161 -14.88 -10.86 0.95
CA ARG A 161 -14.32 -12.17 1.32
C ARG A 161 -13.17 -12.08 2.34
N ASN A 162 -12.37 -11.02 2.34
CA ASN A 162 -11.36 -10.80 3.39
C ASN A 162 -12.05 -10.52 4.72
N PHE A 163 -13.17 -9.79 4.71
CA PHE A 163 -13.99 -9.53 5.89
C PHE A 163 -14.73 -10.79 6.37
N ILE A 164 -15.44 -11.50 5.49
CA ILE A 164 -16.15 -12.75 5.80
C ILE A 164 -15.18 -13.84 6.26
N ARG A 165 -13.98 -13.95 5.67
CA ARG A 165 -12.96 -14.93 6.13
C ARG A 165 -12.44 -14.58 7.52
N ARG A 166 -12.27 -13.29 7.83
CA ARG A 166 -11.92 -12.83 9.19
C ARG A 166 -13.01 -13.18 10.19
N VAL A 167 -14.27 -12.99 9.81
CA VAL A 167 -15.43 -13.36 10.64
C VAL A 167 -15.49 -14.88 10.83
N LYS A 168 -15.40 -15.68 9.76
CA LYS A 168 -15.44 -17.15 9.84
C LYS A 168 -14.33 -17.76 10.68
N LEU A 169 -13.09 -17.30 10.51
CA LEU A 169 -11.97 -17.78 11.32
C LEU A 169 -12.12 -17.38 12.79
N ALA A 170 -12.64 -16.18 13.07
CA ALA A 170 -12.94 -15.76 14.44
C ALA A 170 -14.08 -16.58 15.06
N GLU A 171 -15.04 -17.04 14.27
CA GLU A 171 -16.14 -17.93 14.69
C GLU A 171 -15.66 -19.37 14.92
N GLU A 172 -14.88 -19.96 14.01
CA GLU A 172 -14.37 -21.33 14.10
C GLU A 172 -13.48 -21.56 15.35
N GLU A 173 -12.70 -20.56 15.78
CA GLU A 173 -11.89 -20.64 17.00
C GLU A 173 -12.72 -20.52 18.28
N ASN A 174 -13.79 -19.71 18.30
CA ASN A 174 -14.69 -19.60 19.45
C ASN A 174 -15.43 -20.91 19.72
N TYR A 175 -15.77 -21.67 18.67
CA TYR A 175 -16.34 -23.02 18.82
C TYR A 175 -15.31 -24.05 19.32
N SER A 176 -14.03 -23.90 18.95
CA SER A 176 -12.94 -24.78 19.40
C SER A 176 -12.57 -24.59 20.87
N THR A 177 -12.60 -23.35 21.37
CA THR A 177 -12.35 -23.05 22.79
C THR A 177 -13.54 -23.39 23.67
N ALA A 178 -14.79 -23.19 23.20
CA ALA A 178 -16.00 -23.59 23.91
C ALA A 178 -16.18 -25.12 24.00
N SER A 179 -15.63 -25.89 23.04
CA SER A 179 -15.67 -27.37 23.06
C SER A 179 -14.60 -28.01 23.97
N LYS A 180 -13.65 -27.23 24.50
CA LYS A 180 -12.55 -27.70 25.36
C LYS A 180 -12.68 -27.27 26.83
N ALA A 181 -13.72 -26.52 27.18
CA ALA A 181 -14.11 -26.17 28.54
C ALA A 181 -15.22 -27.12 29.03
#